data_AF-A0AAW5INU7-F1
#
_entry.id   AF-A0AAW5INU7-F1
#
_cell.length_a   1.000
_cell.length_b   1.000
_cell.length_c   1.000
_cell.angle_alpha   90.00
_cell.angle_beta   90.00
_cell.angle_gamma   90.00
#
_symmetry.space_group_name_H-M   'P 1'
#
loop_
_entity.id
_entity.type
_entity.pdbx_description
1 polymer ?
#
loop_
_entity_poly.entity_id
_entity_poly.type
_entity_poly.pdbx_seq_one_letter_code
_entity_poly.pdbx_strand_id
1 'polypeptide(L)'
;MQKRWNGKVKIVTGIRRCGKSFLLNTLFKQRLLEEGTPEDSFVELALDRKTDLQFRNPSVYWRRENHEKDERCRVLCRDVAP
;
A
#
# COMPACT_ATOMS: atom_id res chain seq x y z
N MET A 1 -17.31 3.24 -17.10
CA MET A 1 -16.48 2.09 -16.67
C MET A 1 -15.72 2.49 -15.39
N GLN A 2 -15.93 1.78 -14.28
CA GLN A 2 -15.35 2.16 -12.99
C GLN A 2 -13.82 1.89 -12.99
N LYS A 3 -13.02 2.94 -12.82
CA LYS A 3 -11.53 2.83 -12.72
C LYS A 3 -11.06 2.40 -11.32
N ARG A 4 -11.94 2.45 -10.32
CA ARG A 4 -11.68 1.99 -8.94
C ARG A 4 -12.11 0.53 -8.82
N TRP A 5 -11.37 -0.27 -8.03
CA TRP A 5 -11.72 -1.66 -7.70
C TRP A 5 -11.80 -2.64 -8.89
N ASN A 6 -10.87 -2.54 -9.84
CA ASN A 6 -10.83 -3.42 -11.02
C ASN A 6 -9.83 -4.59 -10.90
N GLY A 7 -9.37 -4.90 -9.69
CA GLY A 7 -8.37 -5.95 -9.43
C GLY A 7 -6.96 -5.68 -9.99
N LYS A 8 -6.72 -4.52 -10.61
CA LYS A 8 -5.41 -4.19 -11.20
C LYS A 8 -4.52 -3.47 -10.20
N VAL A 9 -3.22 -3.79 -10.25
CA VAL A 9 -2.17 -3.05 -9.55
C VAL A 9 -2.11 -1.62 -10.11
N LYS A 10 -2.04 -0.64 -9.22
CA LYS A 10 -1.92 0.78 -9.56
C LYS A 10 -0.59 1.30 -9.03
N ILE A 11 0.23 1.83 -9.92
CA ILE A 11 1.56 2.36 -9.59
C ILE A 11 1.49 3.88 -9.69
N VAL A 12 1.90 4.57 -8.62
CA VAL A 12 2.02 6.03 -8.58
C VAL A 12 3.50 6.39 -8.59
N THR A 13 4.00 6.92 -9.70
CA THR A 13 5.39 7.38 -9.86
C THR A 13 5.44 8.90 -9.97
N GLY A 14 6.63 9.50 -9.84
CA GLY A 14 6.82 10.93 -10.06
C GLY A 14 8.03 11.51 -9.33
N ILE A 15 8.35 12.77 -9.63
CA ILE A 15 9.55 13.47 -9.15
C ILE A 15 9.63 13.50 -7.61
N ARG A 16 10.85 13.54 -7.08
CA ARG A 16 11.12 13.65 -5.64
C ARG A 16 10.41 14.89 -5.05
N ARG A 17 9.83 14.76 -3.85
CA ARG A 17 9.07 15.80 -3.11
C ARG A 17 7.75 16.28 -3.74
N CYS A 18 7.20 15.63 -4.76
CA CYS A 18 5.86 15.98 -5.29
C CYS A 18 4.67 15.50 -4.43
N GLY A 19 4.92 15.00 -3.21
CA GLY A 19 3.83 14.66 -2.28
C GLY A 19 3.13 13.31 -2.50
N LYS A 20 3.65 12.40 -3.33
CA LYS A 20 3.05 11.05 -3.56
C LYS A 20 2.78 10.28 -2.27
N SER A 21 3.72 10.30 -1.33
CA SER A 21 3.58 9.63 -0.04
C SER A 21 2.46 10.24 0.80
N PHE A 22 2.26 11.56 0.72
CA PHE A 22 1.15 12.24 1.39
C PHE A 22 -0.19 11.92 0.72
N LEU A 23 -0.22 11.91 -0.62
CA LEU A 23 -1.40 11.53 -1.40
C LEU A 23 -1.88 10.11 -1.03
N LEU A 24 -0.98 9.12 -0.97
CA LEU A 24 -1.35 7.73 -0.74
C LEU A 24 -1.61 7.41 0.75
N ASN A 25 -0.76 7.87 1.66
CA ASN A 25 -0.85 7.45 3.07
C ASN A 25 -1.74 8.36 3.93
N THR A 26 -1.97 9.60 3.49
CA THR A 26 -2.85 10.53 4.21
C THR A 26 -4.17 10.64 3.46
N LEU A 27 -4.19 11.31 2.31
CA LEU A 27 -5.46 11.68 1.65
C LEU A 27 -6.23 10.46 1.18
N PHE A 28 -5.57 9.53 0.47
CA PHE A 28 -6.22 8.36 -0.08
C PHE A 28 -6.64 7.36 1.01
N LYS A 29 -5.77 7.15 2.01
CA LYS A 29 -6.09 6.31 3.17
C LYS A 29 -7.29 6.87 3.95
N GLN A 30 -7.30 8.17 4.27
CA GLN A 30 -8.42 8.83 4.94
C GLN A 30 -9.73 8.65 4.18
N ARG A 31 -9.71 8.88 2.86
CA ARG A 31 -10.92 8.70 2.04
C ARG A 31 -11.44 7.26 2.07
N LEU A 32 -10.55 6.27 2.13
CA LEU A 32 -10.96 4.87 2.21
C LEU A 32 -11.50 4.49 3.59
N LEU A 33 -10.95 5.08 4.66
CA LEU A 33 -11.49 4.94 6.01
C LEU A 33 -12.90 5.55 6.11
N GLU A 34 -13.11 6.73 5.54
CA GLU A 34 -14.43 7.38 5.44
C GLU A 34 -15.46 6.55 4.65
N GLU A 35 -15.00 5.78 3.65
CA GLU A 35 -15.85 4.85 2.90
C GLU A 35 -16.16 3.53 3.66
N GLY A 36 -15.67 3.39 4.90
CA GLY A 36 -15.90 2.21 5.74
C GLY A 36 -14.88 1.09 5.55
N THR A 37 -13.72 1.35 4.96
CA THR A 37 -12.62 0.37 4.93
C THR A 37 -12.00 0.28 6.33
N PRO A 38 -11.83 -0.93 6.91
CA PRO A 38 -11.15 -1.10 8.19
C PRO A 38 -9.70 -0.65 8.12
N GLU A 39 -9.18 -0.07 9.21
CA GLU A 39 -7.77 0.32 9.28
C GLU A 39 -6.82 -0.89 9.15
N ASP A 40 -7.24 -2.06 9.63
CA ASP A 40 -6.48 -3.31 9.51
C ASP A 40 -6.41 -3.86 8.09
N SER A 41 -7.14 -3.29 7.13
CA SER A 41 -7.11 -3.69 5.72
C SER A 41 -5.95 -3.06 4.94
N PHE A 42 -5.21 -2.13 5.55
CA PHE A 42 -4.06 -1.47 4.93
C PHE A 42 -2.75 -2.12 5.36
N VAL A 43 -1.89 -2.41 4.38
CA VAL A 43 -0.52 -2.84 4.64
C VAL A 43 0.41 -1.75 4.14
N GLU A 44 1.09 -1.08 5.08
CA GLU A 44 2.11 -0.10 4.77
C GLU A 44 3.49 -0.74 4.81
N LEU A 45 4.16 -0.77 3.66
CA LEU A 45 5.51 -1.31 3.53
C LEU A 45 6.48 -0.22 3.08
N ALA A 46 7.54 0.02 3.84
CA ALA A 46 8.57 0.99 3.48
C ALA A 46 9.81 0.25 2.99
N LEU A 47 10.00 0.18 1.67
CA LEU A 47 11.05 -0.66 1.05
C LEU A 47 12.48 -0.18 1.34
N ASP A 48 12.62 1.04 1.87
CA ASP A 48 13.87 1.66 2.32
C ASP A 48 14.28 1.26 3.74
N ARG A 49 13.35 0.76 4.58
CA ARG A 49 13.67 0.37 5.95
C ARG A 49 14.44 -0.95 5.98
N LYS A 50 15.50 -1.02 6.79
CA LYS A 50 16.30 -2.25 6.97
C LYS A 50 15.44 -3.44 7.44
N THR A 51 14.45 -3.19 8.29
CA THR A 51 13.51 -4.21 8.79
C THR A 51 12.63 -4.80 7.70
N ASP A 52 12.42 -4.05 6.61
CA ASP A 52 11.47 -4.40 5.55
C ASP A 52 12.17 -4.93 4.28
N LEU A 53 13.51 -4.98 4.28
CA LEU A 53 14.31 -5.46 3.15
C LEU A 53 13.90 -6.86 2.68
N GLN A 54 13.54 -7.75 3.62
CA GLN A 54 13.09 -9.11 3.33
C GLN A 54 11.79 -9.17 2.52
N PHE A 55 10.94 -8.15 2.61
CA PHE A 55 9.66 -8.06 1.89
C PHE A 55 9.80 -7.53 0.47
N ARG A 56 11.02 -7.14 0.05
CA ARG A 56 11.30 -6.90 -1.37
C ARG A 56 11.13 -8.15 -2.21
N ASN A 57 11.28 -9.33 -1.60
CA ASN A 57 10.93 -10.59 -2.23
C ASN A 57 9.40 -10.80 -2.11
N PRO A 58 8.65 -10.84 -3.22
CA PRO A 58 7.21 -11.01 -3.19
C PRO A 58 6.79 -12.31 -2.48
N SER A 59 7.54 -13.41 -2.64
CA SER A 59 7.22 -14.70 -2.01
C SER A 59 7.29 -14.62 -0.48
N VAL A 60 8.23 -13.84 0.06
CA VAL A 60 8.37 -13.63 1.51
C VAL A 60 7.24 -12.73 2.03
N TYR A 61 6.91 -11.67 1.29
CA TYR A 61 5.80 -10.78 1.61
C TYR A 61 4.46 -11.53 1.62
N TRP A 62 4.18 -12.31 0.57
CA TRP A 62 2.97 -13.11 0.49
C TRP A 62 2.85 -14.07 1.67
N ARG A 63 3.94 -14.75 2.07
CA ARG A 63 3.90 -15.68 3.21
C ARG A 63 3.52 -15.00 4.53
N ARG A 64 3.91 -13.73 4.74
CA ARG A 64 3.56 -12.97 5.94
C ARG A 64 2.09 -12.60 5.98
N GLU A 65 1.55 -12.13 4.87
CA GLU A 65 0.18 -11.56 4.82
C GLU A 65 -0.92 -12.62 4.59
N ASN A 66 -0.58 -13.81 4.09
CA ASN A 66 -1.53 -14.91 3.87
C ASN A 66 -2.06 -15.58 5.15
N HIS A 67 -1.86 -14.99 6.34
CA HIS A 67 -2.25 -15.65 7.57
C HIS A 67 -3.76 -15.72 7.77
N GLU A 68 -4.53 -14.68 7.45
CA GLU A 68 -6.01 -14.70 7.61
C GLU A 68 -6.63 -13.38 7.15
N LYS A 69 -6.41 -12.93 5.91
CA LYS A 69 -7.05 -11.69 5.45
C LYS A 69 -7.82 -11.87 4.15
N ASP A 70 -9.06 -11.41 4.25
CA ASP A 70 -10.13 -11.31 3.26
C ASP A 70 -9.65 -10.84 1.87
N GLU A 71 -10.43 -11.10 0.83
CA GLU A 71 -10.16 -10.79 -0.59
C GLU A 71 -9.84 -9.30 -0.90
N ARG A 72 -9.89 -8.40 0.09
CA ARG A 72 -9.79 -6.95 -0.05
C ARG A 72 -8.64 -6.30 0.72
N CYS A 73 -7.53 -7.00 0.97
CA CYS A 73 -6.29 -6.35 1.42
C CYS A 73 -5.82 -5.28 0.43
N ARG A 74 -5.64 -4.04 0.92
CA ARG A 74 -5.14 -2.90 0.13
C ARG A 74 -3.70 -2.61 0.54
N VAL A 75 -2.76 -3.02 -0.30
CA VAL A 75 -1.34 -2.77 -0.05
C VAL A 75 -0.98 -1.35 -0.48
N LEU A 76 -0.45 -0.55 0.45
CA LEU A 76 0.11 0.77 0.21
C LEU A 76 1.64 0.69 0.41
N CYS A 77 2.37 0.48 -0.69
CA CYS A 77 3.84 0.52 -0.64
C CYS A 77 4.33 1.97 -0.65
N ARG A 78 5.24 2.30 0.26
CA ARG A 78 6.03 3.53 0.25
C ARG A 78 7.44 3.23 -0.26
N ASP A 79 7.87 4.05 -1.21
CA ASP A 79 9.29 4.39 -1.34
C ASP A 79 9.53 5.66 -0.52
N VAL A 80 10.07 5.52 0.69
CA VAL A 80 10.69 6.68 1.35
C VAL A 80 12.15 6.70 0.88
N ALA A 81 12.37 7.21 -0.34
CA ALA A 81 13.73 7.57 -0.71
C ALA A 81 14.17 8.74 0.20
N PRO A 82 15.27 8.59 0.96
CA PRO A 82 15.77 9.61 1.88
C PRO A 82 16.09 10.90 1.17
#